data_AF-A0A841JLU8-F1
#
_entry.id   AF-A0A841JLU8-F1
#
_cell.length_a   1.000
_cell.length_b   1.000
_cell.length_c   1.000
_cell.angle_alpha   90.00
_cell.angle_beta   90.00
_cell.angle_gamma   90.00
#
_symmetry.space_group_name_H-M   'P 1'
#
loop_
_entity.id
_entity.type
_entity.pdbx_description
1 polymer ?
#
loop_
_entity_poly.entity_id
_entity_poly.type
_entity_poly.pdbx_seq_one_letter_code
_entity_poly.pdbx_strand_id
1 'polypeptide(L)'
;MSLNHAKHNEDLCNKLNIDKKFCDWIVTTAFYSALHYSEYQLFPFKIGPTEYASFDLYYDAFKTSRDNKHDTRKRLVYSNINATAGAAYNWLKDLCWTARYYNYMITEQEADVAVSKLEIIKTHLSKLSAK
;
A
#
# COMPACT_ATOMS: atom_id res chain seq x y z
N MET A 1 -6.86 -8.11 -11.05
CA MET A 1 -7.79 -7.16 -10.39
C MET A 1 -7.04 -6.08 -9.61
N SER A 2 -6.04 -6.43 -8.79
CA SER A 2 -5.32 -5.48 -7.92
C SER A 2 -4.74 -4.27 -8.64
N LEU A 3 -4.14 -4.40 -9.83
CA LEU A 3 -3.59 -3.24 -10.55
C LEU A 3 -4.65 -2.18 -10.90
N ASN A 4 -5.84 -2.60 -11.33
CA ASN A 4 -6.91 -1.66 -11.69
C ASN A 4 -7.46 -0.94 -10.45
N HIS A 5 -7.59 -1.63 -9.33
CA HIS A 5 -7.97 -1.01 -8.06
C HIS A 5 -6.90 -0.02 -7.56
N ALA A 6 -5.62 -0.38 -7.72
CA ALA A 6 -4.51 0.49 -7.35
C ALA A 6 -4.58 1.82 -8.14
N LYS A 7 -4.76 1.73 -9.46
CA LYS A 7 -4.92 2.89 -10.35
C LYS A 7 -6.18 3.69 -10.05
N HIS A 8 -7.30 3.03 -9.82
CA HIS A 8 -8.55 3.71 -9.47
C HIS A 8 -8.41 4.56 -8.19
N ASN A 9 -7.78 4.00 -7.15
CA ASN A 9 -7.52 4.72 -5.90
C ASN A 9 -6.49 5.83 -6.08
N GLU A 10 -5.47 5.62 -6.90
CA GLU A 10 -4.48 6.64 -7.25
C GLU A 10 -5.13 7.82 -8.01
N ASP A 11 -6.00 7.54 -8.97
CA ASP A 11 -6.72 8.57 -9.72
C ASP A 11 -7.56 9.45 -8.78
N LEU A 12 -8.21 8.84 -7.79
CA LEU A 12 -8.94 9.59 -6.77
C LEU A 12 -7.99 10.38 -5.85
N CYS A 13 -6.89 9.77 -5.40
CA CYS A 13 -5.85 10.43 -4.61
C CYS A 13 -5.35 11.71 -5.31
N ASN A 14 -5.00 11.58 -6.59
CA ASN A 14 -4.51 12.68 -7.41
C ASN A 14 -5.57 13.79 -7.58
N LYS A 15 -6.84 13.42 -7.79
CA LYS A 15 -7.93 14.41 -7.89
C LYS A 15 -8.12 15.20 -6.59
N LEU A 16 -8.11 14.51 -5.45
CA LEU A 16 -8.24 15.16 -4.14
C LEU A 16 -7.02 16.04 -3.82
N ASN A 17 -5.83 15.67 -4.28
CA ASN A 17 -4.61 16.43 -4.04
C ASN A 17 -4.55 17.78 -4.79
N ILE A 18 -5.43 18.00 -5.77
CA ILE A 18 -5.51 19.28 -6.50
C ILE A 18 -6.09 20.37 -5.61
N ASP A 19 -7.20 20.10 -4.91
CA ASP A 19 -7.88 21.09 -4.07
C ASP A 19 -7.49 21.02 -2.59
N LYS A 20 -6.85 19.91 -2.18
CA LYS A 20 -6.38 19.63 -0.81
C LYS A 20 -7.42 19.78 0.29
N LYS A 21 -8.71 19.71 -0.09
CA LYS A 21 -9.82 19.93 0.85
C LYS A 21 -10.03 18.75 1.80
N PHE A 22 -9.66 17.55 1.38
CA PHE A 22 -9.90 16.30 2.10
C PHE A 22 -8.58 15.54 2.32
N CYS A 23 -7.69 16.12 3.12
CA CYS A 23 -6.34 15.59 3.35
C CYS A 23 -6.33 14.18 3.95
N ASP A 24 -7.27 13.85 4.83
CA ASP A 24 -7.50 12.49 5.34
C ASP A 24 -7.83 11.48 4.24
N TRP A 25 -8.63 11.89 3.25
CA TRP A 25 -8.96 11.07 2.10
C TRP A 25 -7.81 10.95 1.10
N ILE A 26 -6.95 11.96 0.95
CA ILE A 26 -5.71 11.85 0.17
C ILE A 26 -4.84 10.75 0.78
N VAL A 27 -4.59 10.79 2.09
CA VAL A 27 -3.82 9.75 2.79
C VAL A 27 -4.47 8.37 2.64
N THR A 28 -5.79 8.30 2.85
CA THR A 28 -6.53 7.02 2.79
C THR A 28 -6.43 6.41 1.40
N THR A 29 -6.69 7.18 0.35
CA THR A 29 -6.63 6.70 -1.04
C THR A 29 -5.20 6.38 -1.48
N ALA A 30 -4.20 7.14 -1.02
CA ALA A 30 -2.78 6.82 -1.22
C ALA A 30 -2.41 5.46 -0.60
N PHE A 31 -2.82 5.20 0.65
CA PHE A 31 -2.56 3.92 1.31
C PHE A 31 -3.25 2.75 0.61
N TYR A 32 -4.54 2.87 0.25
CA TYR A 32 -5.26 1.80 -0.43
C TYR A 32 -4.75 1.57 -1.86
N SER A 33 -4.24 2.60 -2.53
CA SER A 33 -3.51 2.44 -3.79
C SER A 33 -2.22 1.63 -3.57
N ALA A 34 -1.40 2.03 -2.59
CA ALA A 34 -0.15 1.34 -2.24
C ALA A 34 -0.38 -0.14 -1.86
N LEU A 35 -1.46 -0.44 -1.13
CA LEU A 35 -1.88 -1.80 -0.78
C LEU A 35 -2.07 -2.65 -2.03
N HIS A 36 -2.88 -2.18 -2.98
CA HIS A 36 -3.18 -2.95 -4.18
C HIS A 36 -2.00 -3.02 -5.17
N TYR A 37 -1.19 -1.97 -5.26
CA TYR A 37 0.06 -2.00 -6.02
C TYR A 37 1.04 -3.04 -5.48
N SER A 38 1.21 -3.08 -4.15
CA SER A 38 2.07 -4.06 -3.49
C SER A 38 1.55 -5.49 -3.70
N GLU A 39 0.24 -5.71 -3.62
CA GLU A 39 -0.35 -7.02 -3.92
C GLU A 39 -0.14 -7.43 -5.38
N TYR A 40 -0.35 -6.52 -6.33
CA TYR A 40 -0.08 -6.80 -7.74
C TYR A 40 1.38 -7.19 -7.96
N GLN A 41 2.32 -6.50 -7.32
CA GLN A 41 3.74 -6.81 -7.41
C GLN A 41 4.07 -8.18 -6.80
N LEU A 42 3.55 -8.47 -5.60
CA LEU A 42 3.90 -9.66 -4.84
C LEU A 42 3.22 -10.93 -5.37
N PHE A 43 1.98 -10.84 -5.86
CA PHE A 43 1.17 -12.01 -6.17
C PHE A 43 0.99 -12.24 -7.68
N PRO A 44 0.96 -13.50 -8.17
CA PRO A 44 1.13 -14.75 -7.39
C PRO A 44 2.53 -14.86 -6.76
N PHE A 45 2.60 -15.38 -5.53
CA PHE A 45 3.82 -15.48 -4.72
C PHE A 45 4.25 -16.95 -4.60
N LYS A 46 5.53 -17.25 -4.83
CA LYS A 46 6.04 -18.63 -4.85
C LYS A 46 6.98 -18.91 -3.67
N ILE A 47 6.74 -20.01 -2.97
CA ILE A 47 7.65 -20.57 -1.97
C ILE A 47 7.90 -22.04 -2.32
N GLY A 48 9.10 -22.33 -2.83
CA GLY A 48 9.44 -23.67 -3.34
C GLY A 48 8.47 -24.09 -4.47
N PRO A 49 7.82 -25.28 -4.38
CA PRO A 49 6.87 -25.74 -5.38
C PRO A 49 5.48 -25.12 -5.25
N THR A 50 5.19 -24.43 -4.13
CA THR A 50 3.86 -23.90 -3.84
C THR A 50 3.71 -22.48 -4.36
N GLU A 51 2.62 -22.23 -5.08
CA GLU A 51 2.21 -20.90 -5.52
C GLU A 51 0.97 -20.45 -4.75
N TYR A 52 1.00 -19.22 -4.25
CA TYR A 52 -0.11 -18.56 -3.60
C TYR A 52 -0.67 -17.51 -4.57
N ALA A 53 -1.88 -17.72 -5.08
CA ALA A 53 -2.47 -16.84 -6.08
C ALA A 53 -2.88 -15.46 -5.52
N SER A 54 -3.07 -15.34 -4.20
CA SER A 54 -3.48 -14.11 -3.54
C SER A 54 -2.85 -13.95 -2.16
N PHE A 55 -2.88 -12.72 -1.66
CA PHE A 55 -2.44 -12.41 -0.30
C PHE A 55 -3.22 -13.20 0.76
N ASP A 56 -4.53 -13.38 0.59
CA ASP A 56 -5.35 -14.10 1.57
C ASP A 56 -4.96 -15.58 1.65
N LEU A 57 -4.69 -16.24 0.52
CA LEU A 57 -4.20 -17.63 0.50
C LEU A 57 -2.83 -17.77 1.17
N TYR A 58 -1.92 -16.82 0.92
CA TYR A 58 -0.64 -16.75 1.61
C TYR A 58 -0.84 -16.52 3.12
N TYR A 59 -1.67 -15.55 3.49
CA TYR A 59 -1.91 -15.19 4.87
C TYR A 59 -2.50 -16.36 5.65
N ASP A 60 -3.48 -17.07 5.09
CA ASP A 60 -4.08 -18.22 5.76
C ASP A 60 -3.11 -19.40 5.96
N ALA A 61 -2.14 -19.56 5.06
CA ALA A 61 -1.11 -20.60 5.18
C ALA A 61 -0.03 -20.27 6.23
N PHE A 62 0.27 -18.98 6.47
CA PHE A 62 1.40 -18.56 7.30
C PHE A 62 1.04 -17.72 8.54
N LYS A 63 -0.24 -17.37 8.74
CA LYS A 63 -0.66 -16.56 9.89
C LYS A 63 -0.36 -17.28 11.20
N THR A 64 0.20 -16.55 12.14
CA THR A 64 0.30 -16.96 13.55
C THR A 64 -0.82 -16.33 14.36
N SER A 65 -1.06 -16.81 15.59
CA SER A 65 -2.08 -16.25 16.48
C SER A 65 -1.86 -14.77 16.87
N ARG A 66 -0.66 -14.24 16.61
CA ARG A 66 -0.27 -12.85 16.90
C ARG A 66 -0.24 -11.97 15.66
N ASP A 67 -0.37 -12.54 14.47
CA ASP A 67 -0.30 -11.78 13.24
C ASP A 67 -1.66 -11.22 12.81
N ASN A 68 -1.63 -10.00 12.28
CA ASN A 68 -2.73 -9.45 11.51
C ASN A 68 -2.32 -9.29 10.04
N LYS A 69 -3.31 -9.08 9.17
CA LYS A 69 -3.10 -8.93 7.72
C LYS A 69 -2.17 -7.76 7.39
N HIS A 70 -2.27 -6.64 8.12
CA HIS A 70 -1.46 -5.45 7.83
C HIS A 70 0.02 -5.67 8.14
N ASP A 71 0.34 -6.28 9.27
CA ASP A 71 1.73 -6.57 9.65
C ASP A 71 2.34 -7.63 8.74
N THR A 72 1.58 -8.64 8.33
CA THR A 72 2.06 -9.63 7.37
C THR A 72 2.35 -8.99 6.01
N ARG A 73 1.44 -8.14 5.51
CA ARG A 73 1.64 -7.44 4.24
C ARG A 73 2.84 -6.49 4.30
N LYS A 74 2.99 -5.74 5.40
CA LYS A 74 4.17 -4.90 5.66
C LYS A 74 5.45 -5.71 5.54
N ARG A 75 5.57 -6.84 6.24
CA ARG A 75 6.76 -7.71 6.17
C ARG A 75 7.05 -8.18 4.74
N LEU A 76 6.01 -8.58 4.00
CA LEU A 76 6.18 -8.98 2.60
C LEU A 76 6.75 -7.85 1.73
N VAL A 77 6.24 -6.63 1.88
CA VAL A 77 6.75 -5.46 1.13
C VAL A 77 8.22 -5.20 1.46
N TYR A 78 8.59 -5.20 2.75
CA TYR A 78 9.99 -5.01 3.18
C TYR A 78 10.92 -6.07 2.60
N SER A 79 10.52 -7.35 2.66
CA SER A 79 11.40 -8.47 2.30
C SER A 79 11.46 -8.76 0.80
N ASN A 80 10.44 -8.39 0.02
CA ASN A 80 10.30 -8.85 -1.37
C ASN A 80 10.15 -7.72 -2.40
N ILE A 81 9.87 -6.48 -1.99
CA ILE A 81 9.86 -5.33 -2.89
C ILE A 81 11.15 -4.55 -2.70
N ASN A 82 11.26 -3.82 -1.58
CA ASN A 82 12.43 -3.02 -1.24
C ASN A 82 12.29 -2.49 0.20
N ALA A 83 13.38 -2.30 0.93
CA ALA A 83 13.35 -1.74 2.29
C ALA A 83 12.78 -0.30 2.33
N THR A 84 13.12 0.54 1.36
CA THR A 84 12.61 1.91 1.20
C THR A 84 11.11 1.90 0.90
N ALA A 85 10.65 1.01 0.00
CA ALA A 85 9.22 0.83 -0.27
C ALA A 85 8.48 0.32 0.97
N GLY A 86 9.08 -0.60 1.73
CA GLY A 86 8.54 -1.08 3.02
C GLY A 86 8.36 0.04 4.04
N ALA A 87 9.36 0.91 4.18
CA ALA A 87 9.29 2.07 5.07
C ALA A 87 8.21 3.07 4.63
N ALA A 88 8.11 3.37 3.34
CA ALA A 88 7.06 4.21 2.79
C ALA A 88 5.67 3.61 3.01
N TYR A 89 5.52 2.31 2.78
CA TYR A 89 4.27 1.58 3.01
C TYR A 89 3.85 1.61 4.48
N ASN A 90 4.78 1.36 5.41
CA ASN A 90 4.46 1.41 6.84
C ASN A 90 4.03 2.80 7.27
N TRP A 91 4.73 3.83 6.80
CA TRP A 91 4.38 5.23 7.10
C TRP A 91 2.96 5.56 6.61
N LEU A 92 2.61 5.19 5.38
CA LEU A 92 1.26 5.38 4.84
C LEU A 92 0.20 4.64 5.65
N LYS A 93 0.48 3.39 6.04
CA LYS A 93 -0.42 2.59 6.86
C LYS A 93 -0.71 3.28 8.18
N ASP A 94 0.34 3.72 8.88
CA ASP A 94 0.22 4.35 10.20
C ASP A 94 -0.56 5.66 10.11
N LEU A 95 -0.24 6.53 9.13
CA LEU A 95 -0.96 7.79 8.94
C LEU A 95 -2.43 7.56 8.52
N CYS A 96 -2.71 6.61 7.63
CA CYS A 96 -4.07 6.25 7.25
C CYS A 96 -4.88 5.73 8.46
N TRP A 97 -4.25 4.97 9.35
CA TRP A 97 -4.91 4.51 10.57
C TRP A 97 -5.26 5.69 11.48
N THR A 98 -4.31 6.61 11.68
CA THR A 98 -4.52 7.88 12.39
C THR A 98 -5.68 8.67 11.80
N ALA A 99 -5.64 8.94 10.49
CA ALA A 99 -6.64 9.70 9.77
C ALA A 99 -8.07 9.17 9.98
N ARG A 100 -8.25 7.84 9.92
CA ARG A 100 -9.57 7.21 9.96
C ARG A 100 -10.14 6.98 11.35
N TYR A 101 -9.28 6.71 12.33
CA TYR A 101 -9.74 6.19 13.63
C TYR A 101 -9.37 7.08 14.81
N TYR A 102 -8.46 8.02 14.64
CA TYR A 102 -7.97 8.85 15.74
C TYR A 102 -8.17 10.34 15.49
N ASN A 103 -7.74 10.85 14.33
CA ASN A 103 -7.85 12.27 13.99
C ASN A 103 -7.83 12.48 12.48
N TYR A 104 -8.95 12.97 11.93
CA TYR A 104 -9.07 13.29 10.50
C TYR A 104 -8.40 14.62 10.10
N MET A 105 -7.97 15.43 11.07
CA MET A 105 -7.28 16.70 10.81
C MET A 105 -5.84 16.45 10.36
N ILE A 106 -5.69 15.99 9.12
CA ILE A 106 -4.42 15.82 8.42
C ILE A 106 -4.06 17.14 7.74
N THR A 107 -2.80 17.54 7.86
CA THR A 107 -2.31 18.76 7.21
C THR A 107 -2.06 18.54 5.72
N GLU A 108 -2.07 19.62 4.94
CA GLU A 108 -1.70 19.57 3.52
C GLU A 108 -0.29 19.02 3.29
N GLN A 109 0.64 19.30 4.20
CA GLN A 109 2.02 18.81 4.12
C GLN A 109 2.09 17.29 4.34
N GLU A 110 1.32 16.76 5.30
CA GLU A 110 1.23 15.31 5.50
C GLU A 110 0.59 14.61 4.29
N ALA A 111 -0.42 15.24 3.67
CA ALA A 111 -1.03 14.75 2.44
C ALA A 111 -0.03 14.71 1.27
N ASP A 112 0.78 15.76 1.07
CA ASP A 112 1.84 15.76 0.05
C ASP A 112 2.89 14.67 0.28
N VAL A 113 3.27 14.46 1.55
CA VAL A 113 4.19 13.38 1.91
C VAL A 113 3.56 12.02 1.60
N ALA A 114 2.25 11.84 1.86
CA ALA A 114 1.56 10.60 1.52
C ALA A 114 1.58 10.30 0.02
N VAL A 115 1.32 11.29 -0.84
CA VAL A 115 1.45 11.15 -2.30
C VAL A 115 2.89 10.78 -2.68
N SER A 116 3.87 11.45 -2.09
CA SER A 116 5.30 11.14 -2.32
C SER A 116 5.67 9.71 -1.88
N LYS A 117 5.12 9.22 -0.77
CA LYS A 117 5.33 7.84 -0.32
C LYS A 117 4.71 6.82 -1.29
N LEU A 118 3.54 7.11 -1.86
CA LEU A 118 2.94 6.27 -2.89
C LEU A 118 3.86 6.17 -4.12
N GLU A 119 4.42 7.29 -4.58
CA GLU A 119 5.37 7.29 -5.69
C GLU A 119 6.64 6.50 -5.39
N ILE A 120 7.22 6.65 -4.19
CA ILE A 120 8.38 5.85 -3.75
C ILE A 120 8.07 4.35 -3.84
N ILE A 121 6.87 3.91 -3.46
CA ILE A 121 6.50 2.49 -3.57
C ILE A 121 6.45 2.08 -5.05
N LYS A 122 5.81 2.89 -5.90
CA LYS A 122 5.64 2.61 -7.33
C LYS A 122 6.97 2.48 -8.08
N THR A 123 7.97 3.32 -7.78
CA THR A 123 9.29 3.26 -8.46
C THR A 123 10.04 1.96 -8.22
N HIS A 124 9.70 1.22 -7.16
CA HIS A 124 10.29 -0.07 -6.84
C HIS A 124 9.50 -1.29 -7.36
N LEU A 125 8.41 -1.10 -8.13
CA LEU A 125 7.58 -2.19 -8.63
C LEU A 125 8.02 -2.63 -10.05
N SER A 126 8.71 -3.77 -10.13
CA SER A 126 9.21 -4.28 -11.42
C SER A 126 8.10 -4.66 -12.40
N LYS A 127 6.92 -5.12 -11.92
CA LYS A 127 5.78 -5.48 -12.78
C LYS A 127 5.10 -4.28 -13.45
N LEU A 128 5.39 -3.04 -13.01
CA LEU A 128 4.92 -1.83 -13.68
C LEU A 128 5.85 -1.42 -14.83
N SER A 129 7.15 -1.71 -14.71
CA SER A 129 8.16 -1.38 -15.72
C SER A 129 8.25 -2.40 -16.87
N ALA A 130 7.61 -3.57 -16.73
CA ALA A 130 7.67 -4.66 -17.71
C ALA A 130 6.71 -4.50 -18.92
N LYS A 131 6.50 -3.27 -19.39
CA LYS A 131 5.67 -2.96 -20.57
C LYS A 131 6.51 -2.61 -21.78
#